data_AF-A0A3P7NW71-F1
#
_entry.id   AF-A0A3P7NW71-F1
#
_cell.length_a   1.000
_cell.length_b   1.000
_cell.length_c   1.000
_cell.angle_alpha   90.00
_cell.angle_beta   90.00
_cell.angle_gamma   90.00
#
_symmetry.space_group_name_H-M   'P 1'
#
loop_
_entity.id
_entity.type
_entity.pdbx_description
1 polymer ?
#
loop_
_entity_poly.entity_id
_entity_poly.type
_entity_poly.pdbx_seq_one_letter_code
_entity_poly.pdbx_strand_id
1 'polypeptide(L)'
;MTKLLHAEVGVSEQETPDEKKEQDTFLDALMNSPVMKEVHKYLVSIRLAPRTPKDFKELLRKLWFTRYRRGRPNDSSGFEHVFVGEIKNGEVTGFHNWVTFCEQEAKG
;
A
#
# COMPACT_ATOMS: atom_id res chain seq x y z
N MET A 1 -3.64 -13.22 7.53
CA MET A 1 -3.44 -11.80 7.19
C MET A 1 -4.74 -11.24 6.57
N THR A 2 -5.90 -11.60 7.11
CA THR A 2 -7.10 -11.84 6.27
C THR A 2 -8.22 -10.82 6.44
N LYS A 3 -7.93 -9.58 6.85
CA LYS A 3 -9.02 -8.64 7.17
C LYS A 3 -8.72 -7.17 6.86
N LEU A 4 -7.90 -6.91 5.86
CA LEU A 4 -7.28 -5.60 5.70
C LEU A 4 -7.77 -4.79 4.50
N LEU A 5 -8.25 -5.43 3.44
CA LEU A 5 -8.38 -4.74 2.14
C LEU A 5 -9.65 -5.19 1.44
N HIS A 6 -10.53 -4.22 1.15
CA HIS A 6 -11.72 -4.42 0.36
C HIS A 6 -11.34 -4.38 -1.12
N ALA A 7 -11.51 -5.48 -1.84
CA ALA A 7 -11.26 -5.52 -3.29
C ALA A 7 -12.29 -4.69 -4.08
N GLU A 8 -13.38 -4.27 -3.44
CA GLU A 8 -14.44 -3.46 -4.05
C GLU A 8 -14.08 -1.97 -4.02
N VAL A 9 -13.93 -1.39 -5.20
CA VAL A 9 -13.72 0.05 -5.37
C VAL A 9 -15.07 0.77 -5.28
N GLY A 10 -15.12 1.93 -4.61
CA GLY A 10 -16.29 2.83 -4.64
C GLY A 10 -17.09 2.94 -3.33
N VAL A 11 -16.60 2.36 -2.22
CA VAL A 11 -17.13 2.57 -0.87
C VAL A 11 -16.26 3.60 -0.15
N SER A 12 -16.89 4.64 0.43
CA SER A 12 -16.18 5.60 1.27
C SER A 12 -15.90 4.96 2.62
N GLU A 13 -14.69 4.50 2.83
CA GLU A 13 -14.26 3.91 4.09
C GLU A 13 -13.38 4.89 4.88
N GLN A 14 -13.56 4.92 6.20
CA GLN A 14 -12.67 5.62 7.11
C GLN A 14 -11.61 4.65 7.60
N GLU A 15 -10.34 5.09 7.58
CA GLU A 15 -9.23 4.31 8.12
C GLU A 15 -9.49 3.98 9.59
N THR A 16 -9.49 2.69 9.93
CA THR A 16 -9.67 2.24 11.31
C THR A 16 -8.35 2.33 12.09
N PRO A 17 -8.38 2.43 13.43
CA PRO A 17 -7.17 2.39 14.25
C PRO A 17 -6.33 1.12 14.03
N ASP A 18 -6.98 -0.02 13.75
CA ASP A 18 -6.30 -1.29 13.49
C ASP A 18 -5.59 -1.27 12.13
N GLU A 19 -6.25 -0.78 11.07
CA GLU A 19 -5.63 -0.61 9.75
C GLU A 19 -4.41 0.30 9.84
N LYS A 20 -4.51 1.42 10.57
CA LYS A 20 -3.38 2.33 10.77
C LYS A 20 -2.20 1.64 11.46
N LYS A 21 -2.47 0.82 12.48
CA LYS A 21 -1.44 0.04 13.18
C LYS A 21 -0.79 -0.98 12.26
N GLU A 22 -1.55 -1.61 11.38
CA GLU A 22 -1.04 -2.58 10.41
C GLU A 22 -0.19 -1.90 9.32
N GLN A 23 -0.62 -0.75 8.80
CA GLN A 23 0.19 0.08 7.91
C GLN A 23 1.50 0.50 8.57
N ASP A 24 1.46 0.93 9.83
CA ASP A 24 2.65 1.31 10.59
C ASP A 24 3.61 0.14 10.74
N THR A 25 3.09 -1.04 11.07
CA THR A 25 3.86 -2.28 11.20
C THR A 25 4.51 -2.69 9.88
N PHE A 26 3.76 -2.61 8.77
CA PHE A 26 4.28 -2.89 7.43
C PHE A 26 5.40 -1.91 7.05
N LEU A 27 5.18 -0.61 7.24
CA LEU A 27 6.17 0.41 6.92
C LEU A 27 7.43 0.28 7.77
N ASP A 28 7.31 -0.08 9.06
CA ASP A 28 8.47 -0.34 9.92
C ASP A 28 9.27 -1.55 9.45
N ALA A 29 8.61 -2.65 9.08
CA ALA A 29 9.27 -3.82 8.52
C ALA A 29 9.98 -3.49 7.19
N LEU A 30 9.30 -2.74 6.32
CA LEU A 30 9.83 -2.30 5.03
C LEU A 30 11.09 -1.42 5.21
N MET A 31 11.00 -0.40 6.07
CA MET A 31 12.10 0.53 6.37
C MET A 31 13.32 -0.15 6.99
N ASN A 32 13.11 -1.24 7.73
CA ASN A 32 14.20 -2.01 8.35
C ASN A 32 14.93 -2.93 7.36
N SER A 33 14.35 -3.22 6.20
CA SER A 33 14.95 -4.09 5.19
C SER A 33 16.23 -3.47 4.57
N PRO A 34 17.23 -4.30 4.19
CA PRO A 34 18.42 -3.82 3.50
C PRO A 34 18.09 -3.11 2.17
N VAL A 35 17.11 -3.64 1.42
CA VAL A 35 16.69 -3.08 0.13
C VAL A 35 16.15 -1.67 0.30
N MET A 36 15.24 -1.43 1.26
CA MET A 36 14.67 -0.10 1.44
C MET A 36 15.69 0.91 1.96
N LYS A 37 16.68 0.47 2.75
CA LYS A 37 17.79 1.33 3.18
C LYS A 37 18.63 1.82 1.99
N GLU A 38 18.92 0.95 1.02
CA GLU A 38 19.62 1.36 -0.20
C GLU A 38 18.75 2.26 -1.10
N VAL A 39 17.45 1.97 -1.23
CA VAL A 39 16.51 2.84 -1.94
C VAL A 39 16.48 4.24 -1.31
N HIS A 40 16.36 4.33 0.02
CA HIS A 40 16.36 5.61 0.74
C HIS A 40 17.65 6.38 0.50
N LYS A 41 18.80 5.73 0.65
CA LYS A 41 20.12 6.32 0.41
C LYS A 41 20.25 6.85 -1.03
N TYR A 42 19.83 6.07 -2.02
CA TYR A 42 19.86 6.47 -3.42
C TYR A 42 18.96 7.68 -3.68
N LEU A 43 17.69 7.64 -3.26
CA LEU A 43 16.74 8.74 -3.48
C LEU A 43 17.17 10.03 -2.78
N VAL A 44 17.80 9.94 -1.60
CA VAL A 44 18.41 11.09 -0.92
C VAL A 44 19.57 11.66 -1.74
N SER A 45 20.43 10.81 -2.30
CA SER A 45 21.58 11.26 -3.10
C SER A 45 21.17 12.07 -4.34
N ILE A 46 20.01 11.73 -4.93
CA ILE A 46 19.44 12.44 -6.09
C ILE A 46 18.38 13.48 -5.71
N ARG A 47 18.23 13.80 -4.42
CA ARG A 47 17.31 14.83 -3.88
C ARG A 47 15.82 14.59 -4.16
N LEU A 48 15.41 13.33 -4.32
CA LEU A 48 14.00 12.93 -4.50
C LEU A 48 13.34 12.42 -3.22
N ALA A 49 14.08 12.27 -2.12
CA ALA A 49 13.54 11.86 -0.82
C ALA A 49 14.06 12.72 0.34
N PRO A 50 13.26 12.86 1.43
CA PRO A 50 13.72 13.44 2.69
C PRO A 50 14.93 12.69 3.26
N ARG A 51 15.82 13.43 3.93
CA ARG A 51 17.05 12.87 4.50
C ARG A 51 16.81 11.95 5.69
N THR A 52 15.79 12.23 6.49
CA THR A 52 15.55 11.45 7.72
C THR A 52 14.71 10.21 7.42
N PRO A 53 14.98 9.06 8.05
CA PRO A 53 14.15 7.87 7.91
C PRO A 53 12.69 8.12 8.33
N LYS A 54 12.47 8.94 9.35
CA LYS A 54 11.12 9.31 9.82
C LYS A 54 10.33 10.00 8.71
N ASP A 55 10.91 11.03 8.08
CA ASP A 55 10.22 11.78 7.02
C ASP A 55 10.07 10.93 5.76
N PHE A 56 11.00 10.01 5.49
CA PHE A 56 10.87 9.05 4.39
C PHE A 56 9.74 8.02 4.65
N LYS A 57 9.57 7.54 5.89
CA LYS A 57 8.41 6.73 6.28
C LYS A 57 7.10 7.47 6.05
N GLU A 58 7.04 8.76 6.42
CA GLU A 58 5.87 9.61 6.14
C GLU A 58 5.61 9.81 4.65
N LEU A 59 6.67 9.97 3.84
CA LEU A 59 6.56 10.01 2.39
C LEU A 59 5.97 8.72 1.83
N LEU A 60 6.49 7.55 2.26
CA LEU A 60 5.98 6.25 1.83
C LEU A 60 4.53 6.05 2.27
N ARG A 61 4.18 6.45 3.50
CA ARG A 61 2.78 6.37 3.97
C ARG A 61 1.86 7.19 3.07
N LYS A 62 2.25 8.43 2.78
CA LYS A 62 1.48 9.29 1.87
C LYS A 62 1.38 8.71 0.48
N LEU A 63 2.45 8.13 -0.05
CA LEU A 63 2.45 7.58 -1.40
C LEU A 63 1.54 6.35 -1.53
N TRP A 64 1.60 5.45 -0.57
CA TRP A 64 0.96 4.14 -0.66
C TRP A 64 -0.43 4.08 -0.04
N PHE A 65 -0.66 4.81 1.06
CA PHE A 65 -1.88 4.70 1.86
C PHE A 65 -2.75 5.97 1.84
N THR A 66 -2.30 7.08 1.23
CA THR A 66 -3.24 8.18 0.95
C THR A 66 -4.29 7.68 -0.03
N ARG A 67 -5.55 7.75 0.40
CA ARG A 67 -6.68 7.43 -0.46
C ARG A 67 -6.89 8.57 -1.47
N TYR A 68 -7.10 8.21 -2.71
CA TYR A 68 -7.43 9.16 -3.78
C TYR A 68 -8.65 8.65 -4.56
N ARG A 69 -9.22 9.54 -5.37
CA ARG A 69 -10.44 9.28 -6.13
C ARG A 69 -10.13 8.66 -7.49
N ARG A 70 -10.64 7.45 -7.76
CA ARG A 70 -10.64 6.82 -9.10
C ARG A 70 -12.04 6.66 -9.70
N GLY A 71 -13.08 6.56 -8.89
CA GLY A 71 -14.51 6.56 -9.27
C GLY A 71 -15.37 7.45 -8.37
N ARG A 72 -15.28 7.26 -7.04
CA ARG A 72 -15.88 8.13 -5.99
C ARG A 72 -14.78 8.75 -5.11
N PRO A 73 -15.04 9.86 -4.39
CA PRO A 73 -14.05 10.41 -3.46
C PRO A 73 -13.56 9.35 -2.44
N ASN A 74 -12.24 9.23 -2.27
CA ASN A 74 -11.54 8.36 -1.29
C ASN A 74 -11.79 6.85 -1.43
N ASP A 75 -11.81 6.34 -2.66
CA ASP A 75 -12.23 4.96 -2.95
C ASP A 75 -11.11 3.93 -3.16
N SER A 76 -9.84 4.36 -3.28
CA SER A 76 -8.69 3.45 -3.47
C SER A 76 -7.38 4.11 -3.02
N SER A 77 -6.39 3.28 -2.71
CA SER A 77 -5.00 3.65 -2.39
C SER A 77 -3.99 3.04 -3.37
N GLY A 78 -2.76 3.55 -3.39
CA GLY A 78 -1.69 3.00 -4.23
C GLY A 78 -1.36 1.56 -3.83
N PHE A 79 -1.49 1.25 -2.53
CA PHE A 79 -1.22 -0.08 -1.99
C PHE A 79 -2.23 -1.11 -2.48
N GLU A 80 -3.53 -0.81 -2.39
CA GLU A 80 -4.60 -1.69 -2.89
C GLU A 80 -4.41 -2.00 -4.38
N HIS A 81 -4.18 -0.97 -5.18
CA HIS A 81 -4.02 -1.12 -6.61
C HIS A 81 -2.86 -2.04 -7.03
N VAL A 82 -1.72 -1.98 -6.33
CA VAL A 82 -0.49 -2.68 -6.73
C VAL A 82 -0.33 -4.03 -6.04
N PHE A 83 -0.74 -4.14 -4.77
CA PHE A 83 -0.46 -5.32 -3.94
C PHE A 83 -1.68 -6.20 -3.70
N VAL A 84 -2.89 -5.66 -3.72
CA VAL A 84 -4.12 -6.44 -3.46
C VAL A 84 -4.78 -6.86 -4.76
N GLY A 85 -4.75 -5.98 -5.77
CA GLY A 85 -5.63 -6.06 -6.92
C GLY A 85 -6.99 -5.44 -6.59
N GLU A 86 -7.61 -4.86 -7.60
CA GLU A 86 -8.89 -4.14 -7.52
C GLU A 86 -9.91 -4.83 -8.42
N ILE A 87 -11.14 -5.00 -7.94
CA ILE A 87 -12.27 -5.43 -8.77
C ILE A 87 -13.06 -4.18 -9.17
N LYS A 88 -12.97 -3.82 -10.45
CA LYS A 88 -13.71 -2.68 -11.01
C LYS A 88 -14.75 -3.20 -11.98
N ASN A 89 -16.03 -2.93 -11.72
CA ASN A 89 -17.15 -3.38 -12.55
C ASN A 89 -17.19 -4.91 -12.80
N GLY A 90 -16.74 -5.71 -11.84
CA GLY A 90 -16.67 -7.17 -12.00
C GLY A 90 -15.43 -7.70 -12.72
N GLU A 91 -14.52 -6.81 -13.16
CA GLU A 91 -13.24 -7.19 -13.75
C GLU A 91 -12.09 -7.01 -12.75
N VAL A 92 -11.19 -7.99 -12.69
CA VAL A 92 -9.98 -7.92 -11.87
C VAL A 92 -8.93 -7.08 -12.58
N THR A 93 -8.36 -6.10 -11.88
CA THR A 93 -7.30 -5.22 -12.36
C THR A 93 -6.19 -5.11 -11.31
N GLY A 94 -4.95 -4.86 -11.72
CA GLY A 94 -3.84 -4.66 -10.77
C GLY A 94 -3.39 -5.90 -9.98
N PHE A 95 -3.82 -7.10 -10.36
CA PHE A 95 -3.48 -8.35 -9.68
C PHE A 95 -2.15 -8.93 -10.19
N HIS A 96 -1.04 -8.42 -9.64
CA HIS A 96 0.31 -8.82 -10.08
C HIS A 96 1.20 -9.33 -8.94
N ASN A 97 0.77 -9.20 -7.69
CA ASN A 97 1.53 -9.65 -6.55
C ASN A 97 1.43 -11.17 -6.39
N TRP A 98 2.57 -11.87 -6.47
CA TRP A 98 2.62 -13.33 -6.38
C TRP A 98 2.21 -13.87 -5.01
N VAL A 99 2.44 -13.12 -3.92
CA VAL A 99 1.98 -13.53 -2.58
C VAL A 99 0.46 -13.51 -2.54
N THR A 100 -0.14 -12.41 -2.98
CA THR A 100 -1.60 -12.28 -3.07
C THR A 100 -2.19 -13.34 -4.01
N PHE A 101 -1.53 -13.62 -5.15
CA PHE A 101 -1.91 -14.71 -6.05
C PHE A 101 -1.96 -16.05 -5.31
N CYS A 102 -0.87 -16.45 -4.66
CA CYS A 102 -0.81 -17.73 -3.93
C CYS A 102 -1.82 -17.80 -2.78
N GLU A 103 -2.06 -16.68 -2.07
CA GLU A 103 -3.05 -16.64 -1.00
C GLU A 103 -4.49 -16.77 -1.51
N GLN A 104 -4.82 -16.23 -2.69
CA GLN A 104 -6.14 -16.40 -3.28
C GLN A 104 -6.31 -17.79 -3.90
N GLU A 105 -5.29 -18.30 -4.59
CA GLU A 105 -5.30 -19.67 -5.14
C GLU A 105 -5.52 -20.72 -4.04
N ALA A 106 -4.92 -20.53 -2.86
CA ALA A 106 -5.10 -21.41 -1.72
C ALA A 106 -6.52 -21.41 -1.14
N LYS A 107 -7.35 -20.39 -1.44
CA LYS A 107 -8.74 -20.26 -0.94
C LYS A 107 -9.77 -20.94 -1.86
N GLY A 108 -9.38 -21.37 -3.06
CA GLY A 108 -10.25 -21.96 -4.08
C GLY A 108 -10.87 -20.92 -5.00
#